data_AF-A0A6S7JV72-F1
#
_entry.id   AF-A0A6S7JV72-F1
#
_cell.length_a   1.000
_cell.length_b   1.000
_cell.length_c   1.000
_cell.angle_alpha   90.00
_cell.angle_beta   90.00
_cell.angle_gamma   90.00
#
_symmetry.space_group_name_H-M   'P 1'
#
loop_
_entity.id
_entity.type
_entity.pdbx_description
1 polymer ?
#
loop_
_entity_poly.entity_id
_entity_poly.type
_entity_poly.pdbx_seq_one_letter_code
_entity_poly.pdbx_strand_id
1 'polypeptide(L)'
;MGNSRPISLLSVFSKLLEKLMYNRLIDFTTKKSILYPKQFGFREQHSTDHAFFSIVDKIQNSIDNQEYCYGIFLDFNKAFDTVNHEFLIQKLEHYGIR
;
A
#
# COMPACT_ATOMS: atom_id res chain seq x y z
N MET A 1 -26.46 -7.97 0.44
CA MET A 1 -26.94 -7.12 -0.67
C MET A 1 -26.26 -5.75 -0.51
N GLY A 2 -25.30 -5.29 -1.30
CA GLY A 2 -24.60 -5.86 -2.45
C GLY A 2 -23.11 -5.46 -2.43
N ASN A 3 -22.25 -6.34 -2.95
CA ASN A 3 -20.78 -6.20 -3.00
C ASN A 3 -20.32 -5.47 -4.26
N SER A 4 -20.98 -4.38 -4.64
CA SER A 4 -20.56 -3.58 -5.79
C SER A 4 -19.57 -2.53 -5.31
N ARG A 5 -18.36 -2.52 -5.89
CA ARG A 5 -17.39 -1.44 -5.68
C ARG A 5 -17.75 -0.28 -6.61
N PRO A 6 -18.30 0.84 -6.10
CA PRO A 6 -18.58 1.98 -6.96
C PRO A 6 -17.25 2.53 -7.51
N ILE A 7 -17.24 2.88 -8.80
CA ILE A 7 -16.10 3.52 -9.43
C ILE A 7 -16.44 5.00 -9.59
N SER A 8 -15.63 5.87 -8.99
CA SER A 8 -15.75 7.31 -9.15
C SER A 8 -15.23 7.74 -10.52
N LEU A 9 -16.13 8.18 -11.41
CA LEU A 9 -15.74 8.74 -12.70
C LEU A 9 -15.43 10.22 -12.54
N LEU A 10 -14.14 10.53 -12.33
CA LEU A 10 -13.68 11.90 -12.14
C LEU A 10 -13.60 12.67 -13.47
N SER A 11 -13.79 14.00 -13.37
CA SER A 11 -13.56 14.91 -14.50
C SER A 11 -12.12 14.83 -14.99
N VAL A 12 -11.88 15.20 -16.25
CA VAL A 12 -10.52 15.22 -16.83
C VAL A 12 -9.58 16.13 -16.02
N PHE A 13 -10.08 17.28 -15.57
CA PHE A 13 -9.30 18.20 -14.74
C PHE A 13 -8.92 17.60 -13.38
N SER A 14 -9.85 16.89 -12.74
CA SER A 14 -9.58 16.19 -11.48
C SER A 14 -8.52 15.10 -11.66
N LYS A 15 -8.61 14.29 -12.72
CA LYS A 15 -7.61 13.27 -13.04
C LYS A 15 -6.22 13.85 -13.29
N LEU A 16 -6.15 15.01 -13.96
CA LEU A 16 -4.89 15.71 -14.17
C LEU A 16 -4.26 16.15 -12.84
N LEU A 17 -5.05 16.78 -11.97
CA LEU A 17 -4.58 17.21 -10.65
C LEU A 17 -4.12 16.02 -9.81
N GLU A 18 -4.90 14.93 -9.77
CA GLU A 18 -4.54 13.70 -9.06
C GLU A 18 -3.24 13.11 -9.59
N LYS A 19 -3.03 13.08 -10.91
CA LYS A 19 -1.79 12.56 -11.50
C LYS A 19 -0.58 13.40 -11.12
N LEU A 20 -0.73 14.73 -11.10
CA LEU A 20 0.34 15.65 -10.66
C LEU A 20 0.68 15.44 -9.18
N MET A 21 -0.34 15.31 -8.32
CA MET A 21 -0.15 15.02 -6.89
C MET A 21 0.50 13.65 -6.66
N TYR A 22 0.00 12.61 -7.33
CA TYR A 22 0.53 11.26 -7.27
C TYR A 22 2.03 11.23 -7.59
N ASN A 23 2.44 11.84 -8.70
CA ASN A 23 3.86 11.84 -9.09
C ASN A 23 4.74 12.52 -8.03
N ARG A 24 4.30 13.68 -7.49
CA ARG A 24 5.04 14.38 -6.42
C ARG A 24 5.16 13.55 -5.14
N LEU A 25 4.07 12.89 -4.74
CA LEU A 25 4.04 12.06 -3.53
C LEU A 25 4.91 10.82 -3.66
N ILE A 26 4.88 10.12 -4.80
CA ILE A 26 5.73 8.95 -5.05
C ILE A 26 7.20 9.33 -5.06
N ASP A 27 7.56 10.42 -5.73
CA ASP A 27 8.94 10.91 -5.74
C ASP A 27 9.44 11.23 -4.32
N PHE A 28 8.62 11.90 -3.52
CA PHE A 28 8.96 12.25 -2.14
C PHE A 28 9.11 11.02 -1.25
N THR A 29 8.11 10.13 -1.26
CA THR A 29 8.09 8.92 -0.43
C THR A 29 9.21 7.95 -0.78
N THR A 30 9.59 7.87 -2.05
CA THR A 30 10.74 7.08 -2.52
C THR A 30 12.06 7.69 -2.06
N LYS A 31 12.28 9.00 -2.29
CA LYS A 31 13.51 9.70 -1.89
C LYS A 31 13.75 9.68 -0.39
N LYS A 32 12.68 9.72 0.41
CA LYS A 32 12.74 9.67 1.87
C LYS A 32 12.64 8.27 2.45
N SER A 33 12.48 7.24 1.60
CA SER A 33 12.31 5.83 2.02
C SER A 33 11.24 5.67 3.11
N ILE A 34 10.11 6.36 2.94
CA ILE A 34 9.02 6.37 3.93
C ILE A 34 8.27 5.02 3.95
N LEU A 35 8.14 4.38 2.80
CA LEU A 35 7.41 3.13 2.66
C LEU A 35 8.22 1.97 3.24
N TYR A 36 7.51 1.05 3.92
CA TYR A 36 8.13 -0.16 4.44
C TYR A 36 8.73 -1.01 3.31
N PRO A 37 9.96 -1.55 3.45
CA PRO A 37 10.62 -2.26 2.36
C PRO A 37 9.84 -3.44 1.76
N LYS A 38 9.05 -4.16 2.58
CA LYS A 38 8.20 -5.28 2.11
C LYS A 38 6.75 -4.84 1.78
N GLN A 39 6.53 -3.57 1.49
CA GLN A 39 5.28 -3.10 0.88
C GLN A 39 5.38 -3.28 -0.64
N PHE A 40 4.64 -4.26 -1.16
CA PHE A 40 4.65 -4.63 -2.58
C PHE A 40 3.51 -4.00 -3.39
N GLY A 41 2.38 -3.70 -2.74
CA GLY A 41 1.22 -3.09 -3.40
C GLY A 41 1.42 -1.60 -3.68
N PHE A 42 0.89 -1.14 -4.83
CA PHE A 42 0.88 0.27 -5.24
C PHE A 42 2.26 0.95 -5.23
N ARG A 43 3.32 0.18 -5.53
CA ARG A 43 4.69 0.65 -5.55
C ARG A 43 5.35 0.27 -6.87
N GLU A 44 6.09 1.21 -7.45
CA GLU A 44 6.84 0.94 -8.68
C GLU A 44 7.86 -0.17 -8.48
N GLN A 45 8.10 -0.96 -9.53
CA GLN A 45 9.04 -2.09 -9.54
C GLN A 45 8.72 -3.21 -8.54
N HIS A 46 7.51 -3.25 -7.97
CA HIS A 46 7.03 -4.32 -7.12
C HIS A 46 5.79 -4.97 -7.76
N SER A 47 5.64 -6.29 -7.57
CA SER A 47 4.48 -7.05 -8.03
C SER A 47 3.96 -7.98 -6.94
N THR A 48 2.80 -8.59 -7.20
CA THR A 48 2.25 -9.65 -6.36
C THR A 48 3.17 -10.86 -6.27
N ASP A 49 3.97 -11.13 -7.31
CA ASP A 49 4.92 -12.25 -7.32
C ASP A 49 6.04 -12.02 -6.31
N HIS A 50 6.55 -10.79 -6.19
CA HIS A 50 7.55 -10.44 -5.19
C HIS A 50 7.02 -10.66 -3.77
N ALA A 51 5.75 -10.31 -3.52
CA ALA A 51 5.11 -10.57 -2.24
C ALA A 51 4.98 -12.08 -1.96
N PHE A 52 4.58 -12.84 -2.98
CA PHE A 52 4.45 -14.30 -2.91
C PHE A 52 5.80 -14.97 -2.60
N PHE A 53 6.84 -14.67 -3.39
CA PHE A 53 8.18 -15.19 -3.16
C PHE A 53 8.70 -14.83 -1.77
N SER A 54 8.50 -13.58 -1.31
CA SER A 54 8.92 -13.18 0.04
C SER A 54 8.26 -14.01 1.16
N ILE A 55 7.04 -14.52 0.96
CA ILE A 55 6.37 -15.39 1.93
C ILE A 55 6.90 -16.81 1.81
N VAL A 56 7.02 -17.34 0.59
CA VAL A 56 7.55 -18.68 0.31
C VAL A 56 8.97 -18.82 0.87
N ASP A 57 9.84 -17.86 0.60
CA ASP A 57 11.22 -17.85 1.11
C ASP A 57 11.24 -17.88 2.63
N LYS A 58 10.34 -17.14 3.29
CA LYS A 58 10.27 -17.14 4.76
C LYS A 58 9.82 -18.49 5.31
N ILE A 59 8.85 -19.13 4.66
CA ILE A 59 8.37 -20.47 5.04
C ILE A 59 9.48 -21.50 4.85
N GLN A 60 10.14 -21.48 3.68
CA GLN A 60 11.23 -22.42 3.36
C GLN A 60 12.38 -22.30 4.37
N ASN A 61 12.84 -21.08 4.66
CA ASN A 61 13.89 -20.86 5.65
C ASN A 61 13.49 -21.36 7.05
N SER A 62 12.22 -21.23 7.43
CA SER A 62 11.74 -21.74 8.73
C SER A 62 11.77 -23.27 8.76
N ILE A 63 11.37 -23.93 7.67
CA ILE A 63 11.43 -25.39 7.53
C ILE A 63 12.88 -25.88 7.61
N ASP A 64 13.79 -25.23 6.89
CA ASP A 64 15.21 -25.59 6.87
C ASP A 64 15.86 -25.47 8.25
N ASN A 65 15.41 -24.50 9.05
CA ASN A 65 15.86 -24.27 10.43
C ASN A 65 15.09 -25.08 11.49
N GLN A 66 14.15 -25.94 11.09
CA GLN A 66 13.28 -26.71 11.99
C GLN A 66 12.44 -25.83 12.94
N GLU A 67 12.08 -24.62 12.50
CA GLU A 67 11.26 -23.67 13.24
C GLU A 67 9.78 -23.77 12.87
N TYR A 68 8.91 -23.43 13.80
CA TYR A 68 7.48 -23.28 13.51
C TYR A 68 7.20 -21.98 12.77
N CYS A 69 6.48 -22.05 11.65
CA CYS A 69 6.05 -20.88 10.89
C CYS A 69 4.53 -20.71 10.96
N TYR A 70 4.08 -19.53 11.39
CA TYR A 70 2.67 -19.14 11.43
C TYR A 70 2.39 -17.98 10.47
N GLY A 71 1.29 -18.06 9.73
CA GLY A 71 0.82 -17.00 8.84
C GLY A 71 -0.42 -16.33 9.42
N ILE A 72 -0.41 -14.99 9.47
CA ILE A 72 -1.58 -14.17 9.82
C ILE A 72 -1.92 -13.33 8.60
N PHE A 73 -3.15 -13.47 8.11
CA PHE A 73 -3.67 -12.72 6.98
C PHE A 73 -4.75 -11.75 7.47
N LEU A 74 -4.60 -10.48 7.11
CA LEU A 74 -5.50 -9.40 7.51
C LEU A 74 -6.04 -8.73 6.26
N ASP A 75 -7.36 -8.53 6.21
CA ASP A 75 -8.03 -7.79 5.14
C ASP A 75 -8.96 -6.74 5.74
N PHE A 76 -8.92 -5.53 5.20
CA PHE A 76 -9.72 -4.40 5.69
C PHE A 76 -11.01 -4.27 4.89
N ASN A 77 -12.16 -4.32 5.58
CA ASN A 77 -13.45 -4.07 4.96
C ASN A 77 -13.54 -2.60 4.51
N LYS A 78 -13.81 -2.37 3.22
CA LYS A 78 -13.98 -1.03 2.63
C LYS A 78 -12.86 -0.05 3.02
N ALA A 79 -11.60 -0.48 2.85
CA ALA A 79 -10.42 0.28 3.30
C ALA A 79 -10.40 1.77 2.86
N PHE A 80 -10.87 2.07 1.65
CA PHE A 80 -10.96 3.45 1.16
C PHE A 80 -12.14 4.25 1.76
N ASP A 81 -13.28 3.60 2.02
CA ASP A 81 -14.45 4.27 2.60
C ASP A 81 -14.31 4.48 4.12
N THR A 82 -13.41 3.71 4.77
CA THR A 82 -13.24 3.67 6.23
C THR A 82 -12.02 4.43 6.73
N VAL A 83 -11.23 5.01 5.82
CA VAL A 83 -10.06 5.80 6.19
C VAL A 83 -10.50 7.08 6.92
N ASN A 84 -9.94 7.33 8.11
CA ASN A 84 -10.16 8.58 8.82
C ASN A 84 -9.30 9.68 8.19
N HIS A 85 -9.96 10.70 7.61
CA HIS A 85 -9.28 11.77 6.89
C HIS A 85 -8.42 12.67 7.79
N GLU A 86 -8.84 12.94 9.02
CA GLU A 86 -8.07 13.75 9.96
C GLU A 86 -6.75 13.05 10.33
N PHE A 87 -6.83 11.77 10.68
CA PHE A 87 -5.65 10.96 10.97
C PHE A 87 -4.74 10.81 9.75
N LEU A 88 -5.31 10.67 8.56
CA LEU A 88 -4.53 10.62 7.32
C LEU A 88 -3.74 11.92 7.10
N ILE A 89 -4.37 13.08 7.28
CA ILE A 89 -3.70 14.38 7.13
C ILE A 89 -2.59 14.52 8.17
N GLN A 90 -2.85 14.22 9.45
CA GLN A 90 -1.82 14.24 10.50
C GLN A 90 -0.64 13.32 10.16
N LYS A 91 -0.91 12.14 9.59
CA LYS A 91 0.13 11.20 9.16
C LYS A 91 0.95 11.75 8.00
N LEU A 92 0.33 12.41 7.02
CA LEU A 92 1.03 13.08 5.92
C LEU A 92 1.94 14.20 6.45
N GLU A 93 1.43 15.04 7.34
CA GLU A 93 2.21 16.12 7.98
C GLU A 93 3.39 15.59 8.77
N HIS A 94 3.20 14.48 9.52
CA HIS A 94 4.25 13.80 10.26
C HIS A 94 5.41 13.36 9.36
N TYR A 95 5.11 12.86 8.15
CA TYR A 95 6.13 12.50 7.16
C TYR A 95 6.68 13.70 6.37
N GLY A 96 6.18 14.91 6.63
CA GLY A 96 6.64 16.14 5.99
C GLY A 96 5.95 16.48 4.66
N ILE A 97 4.79 15.89 4.39
CA ILE A 97 3.93 16.21 3.24
C ILE A 97 2.94 17.28 3.69
N ARG A 98 3.00 18.47 3.06
CA ARG A 98 2.25 19.68 3.43
C ARG A 98 1.83 20.46 2.18
#